data_AF-X1B7U9-F1
#
_entry.id   AF-X1B7U9-F1
#
_cell.length_a   1.000
_cell.length_b   1.000
_cell.length_c   1.000
_cell.angle_alpha   90.00
_cell.angle_beta   90.00
_cell.angle_gamma   90.00
#
_symmetry.space_group_name_H-M   'P 1'
#
loop_
_entity.id
_entity.type
_entity.pdbx_description
1 polymer ?
#
loop_
_entity_poly.entity_id
_entity_poly.type
_entity_poly.pdbx_seq_one_letter_code
_entity_poly.pdbx_strand_id
1 'polypeptide(L)'
;MKLSEFKLAANTSSPSFLKTGTDSPVIALSSKYELPIDDIQNIETSGTIPILLGNQQHLLGIISIRDVLRVTAPILINGLKKRGYETILISGDNQKVCNSIGACLDIDKAYGEHLPDQKLQEIKNLKQNIKE
;
A
#
# COMPACT_ATOMS: atom_id res chain seq x y z
N MET A 1 10.39 -13.89 10.89
CA MET A 1 9.38 -14.37 11.87
C MET A 1 8.62 -15.51 11.20
N LYS A 2 8.64 -16.73 11.75
CA LYS A 2 7.98 -17.91 11.14
C LYS A 2 6.46 -17.81 11.35
N LEU A 3 5.69 -17.93 10.27
CA LEU A 3 4.22 -17.83 10.21
C LEU A 3 3.45 -18.99 10.88
N SER A 4 4.13 -19.89 11.60
CA SER A 4 3.59 -21.19 11.99
C SER A 4 2.78 -21.23 13.30
N GLU A 5 2.47 -20.11 13.96
CA GLU A 5 1.91 -20.13 15.33
C GLU A 5 0.69 -19.22 15.60
N PHE A 6 -0.22 -19.03 14.64
CA PHE A 6 -1.51 -18.38 14.95
C PHE A 6 -2.65 -19.41 15.05
N LYS A 7 -2.86 -19.93 16.27
CA LYS A 7 -4.11 -20.61 16.66
C LYS A 7 -5.12 -19.56 17.12
N LEU A 8 -6.17 -19.33 16.33
CA LEU A 8 -7.30 -18.50 16.72
C LEU A 8 -8.27 -19.32 17.59
N ALA A 9 -8.62 -18.79 18.76
CA ALA A 9 -9.62 -19.38 19.65
C ALA A 9 -11.00 -19.35 18.97
N ALA A 10 -11.41 -20.50 18.44
CA ALA A 10 -12.66 -20.67 17.71
C ALA A 10 -13.86 -20.77 18.67
N ASN A 11 -14.36 -19.65 19.20
CA ASN A 11 -15.77 -19.51 19.59
C ASN A 11 -16.10 -18.08 20.08
N THR A 12 -16.33 -17.12 19.18
CA THR A 12 -17.07 -15.90 19.57
C THR A 12 -17.94 -15.42 18.41
N SER A 13 -19.18 -15.06 18.71
CA SER A 13 -20.22 -14.53 17.82
C SER A 13 -19.94 -13.10 17.33
N SER A 14 -18.68 -12.66 17.39
CA SER A 14 -18.23 -11.31 17.08
C SER A 14 -17.07 -11.39 16.10
N PRO A 15 -16.96 -10.46 15.13
CA PRO A 15 -15.88 -10.47 14.15
C PRO A 15 -14.53 -10.44 14.87
N SER A 16 -13.74 -11.49 14.68
CA SER A 16 -12.39 -11.60 15.22
C SER A 16 -11.44 -10.98 14.20
N PHE A 17 -10.75 -9.91 14.58
CA PHE A 17 -9.75 -9.28 13.72
C PHE A 17 -8.49 -10.15 13.71
N LEU A 18 -8.14 -10.72 12.55
CA LEU A 18 -6.83 -11.33 12.36
C LEU A 18 -5.88 -10.21 11.92
N LYS A 19 -4.84 -9.97 12.71
CA LYS A 19 -3.66 -9.25 12.22
C LYS A 19 -2.83 -10.25 11.43
N THR A 20 -2.91 -10.20 10.11
CA THR A 20 -1.86 -10.75 9.25
C THR A 20 -0.61 -9.90 9.46
N GLY A 21 0.59 -10.41 9.14
CA GLY A 21 1.84 -9.64 9.24
C GLY A 21 1.93 -8.47 8.24
N THR A 22 0.79 -7.94 7.81
CA THR A 22 0.59 -6.82 6.89
C THR A 22 -0.24 -5.77 7.64
N ASP A 23 0.00 -4.47 7.41
CA ASP A 23 -0.68 -3.37 8.13
C ASP A 23 -2.19 -3.24 7.79
N SER A 24 -2.75 -4.19 7.04
CA SER A 24 -4.16 -4.23 6.64
C SER A 24 -4.99 -5.07 7.63
N PRO A 25 -6.12 -4.56 8.16
CA PRO A 25 -7.00 -5.35 9.01
C PRO A 25 -7.75 -6.39 8.18
N VAL A 26 -7.49 -7.68 8.42
CA VAL A 26 -8.29 -8.78 7.87
C VAL A 26 -9.42 -9.11 8.85
N ILE A 27 -10.66 -8.87 8.42
CA ILE A 27 -11.85 -9.36 9.16
C ILE A 27 -11.98 -10.84 8.84
N ALA A 28 -11.51 -11.69 9.77
CA ALA A 28 -11.61 -13.13 9.62
C ALA A 28 -12.97 -13.59 10.15
N LEU A 29 -13.89 -13.85 9.23
CA LEU A 29 -15.10 -14.61 9.53
C LEU A 29 -14.68 -16.08 9.70
N SER A 30 -14.48 -16.49 10.96
CA SER A 30 -14.40 -17.87 11.45
C SER A 30 -14.14 -18.96 10.38
N SER A 31 -12.88 -19.11 10.00
CA SER A 31 -12.22 -20.39 9.63
C SER A 31 -12.97 -21.40 8.74
N LYS A 32 -13.77 -20.96 7.75
CA LYS A 32 -14.43 -21.86 6.78
C LYS A 32 -13.83 -21.86 5.37
N TYR A 33 -12.89 -20.98 5.08
CA TYR A 33 -12.41 -20.75 3.70
C TYR A 33 -10.91 -20.98 3.60
N GLU A 34 -10.51 -21.59 2.48
CA GLU A 34 -9.13 -21.54 2.00
C GLU A 34 -8.91 -20.16 1.36
N LEU A 35 -7.95 -19.41 1.89
CA LEU A 35 -7.66 -18.05 1.42
C LEU A 35 -6.63 -18.10 0.28
N PRO A 36 -6.85 -17.40 -0.84
CA PRO A 36 -5.88 -17.30 -1.92
C PRO A 36 -4.76 -16.32 -1.54
N ILE A 37 -3.85 -16.76 -0.65
CA ILE A 37 -2.81 -15.91 -0.05
C ILE A 37 -1.93 -15.26 -1.12
N ASP A 38 -1.56 -15.99 -2.17
CA ASP A 38 -0.71 -15.48 -3.24
C ASP A 38 -1.39 -14.32 -4.01
N ASP A 39 -2.68 -14.46 -4.31
CA ASP A 39 -3.45 -13.39 -4.98
C ASP A 39 -3.58 -12.16 -4.09
N ILE A 40 -3.86 -12.36 -2.80
CA ILE A 40 -3.94 -11.27 -1.81
C ILE A 40 -2.62 -10.51 -1.75
N GLN A 41 -1.49 -11.22 -1.66
CA GLN A 41 -0.15 -10.60 -1.63
C GLN A 41 0.17 -9.86 -2.93
N ASN A 42 -0.21 -10.42 -4.08
CA ASN A 42 -0.03 -9.75 -5.38
C ASN A 42 -0.85 -8.45 -5.45
N ILE A 43 -2.08 -8.46 -4.95
CA ILE A 43 -2.95 -7.27 -4.90
C ILE A 43 -2.39 -6.21 -3.95
N GLU A 44 -1.93 -6.59 -2.75
CA GLU A 44 -1.32 -5.66 -1.78
C GLU A 44 -0.02 -5.04 -2.32
N THR A 45 0.85 -5.86 -2.92
CA THR A 45 2.12 -5.35 -3.49
C THR A 45 1.91 -4.44 -4.69
N SER A 46 0.74 -4.51 -5.34
CA SER A 46 0.32 -3.54 -6.35
C SER A 46 -0.21 -2.23 -5.76
N GLY A 47 -0.30 -2.09 -4.44
CA GLY A 47 -0.80 -0.87 -3.78
C GLY A 47 -2.29 -0.72 -3.87
N THR A 48 -2.99 -1.84 -3.85
CA THR A 48 -4.45 -1.88 -3.82
C THR A 48 -4.89 -2.66 -2.61
N ILE A 49 -6.07 -2.35 -2.11
CA ILE A 49 -6.65 -2.96 -0.93
C ILE A 49 -7.49 -4.15 -1.38
N PRO A 50 -7.14 -5.39 -1.01
CA PRO A 50 -7.97 -6.56 -1.29
C PRO A 50 -9.19 -6.59 -0.37
N ILE A 51 -10.37 -6.78 -0.95
CA ILE A 51 -11.62 -7.04 -0.25
C ILE A 51 -12.11 -8.42 -0.68
N LEU A 52 -12.12 -9.35 0.27
CA LEU A 52 -12.62 -10.70 0.05
C LEU A 52 -14.15 -10.70 0.09
N LEU A 53 -14.78 -11.22 -0.96
CA LEU A 53 -16.22 -11.41 -1.06
C LEU A 53 -16.53 -12.90 -0.93
N GLY A 54 -17.44 -13.27 -0.05
CA GLY A 54 -17.88 -14.65 0.15
C GLY A 54 -19.25 -14.73 0.79
N ASN A 55 -19.89 -15.89 0.68
CA ASN A 55 -21.08 -16.23 1.47
C ASN A 55 -20.70 -17.25 2.56
N GLN A 56 -21.68 -17.77 3.31
CA GLN A 56 -21.45 -18.70 4.42
C GLN A 56 -20.75 -20.04 4.06
N GLN A 57 -20.67 -20.37 2.77
CA GLN A 57 -20.21 -21.67 2.27
C GLN A 57 -18.97 -21.57 1.39
N HIS A 58 -18.79 -20.49 0.63
CA HIS A 58 -17.64 -20.32 -0.25
C HIS A 58 -17.19 -18.85 -0.41
N LEU A 59 -15.90 -18.69 -0.69
CA LEU A 59 -15.34 -17.45 -1.23
C LEU A 59 -15.86 -17.28 -2.67
N LEU A 60 -16.39 -16.10 -2.97
CA LEU A 60 -16.92 -15.74 -4.28
C LEU A 60 -15.86 -15.04 -5.14
N GLY A 61 -14.93 -14.30 -4.51
CA GLY A 61 -13.84 -13.64 -5.21
C GLY A 61 -13.15 -12.56 -4.38
N ILE A 62 -12.30 -11.77 -5.04
CA ILE A 62 -11.58 -10.63 -4.47
C ILE A 62 -11.91 -9.38 -5.29
N ILE A 63 -12.27 -8.30 -4.61
CA ILE A 63 -12.40 -6.96 -5.18
C ILE A 63 -11.18 -6.15 -4.73
N SER A 64 -10.41 -5.58 -5.65
CA SER A 64 -9.31 -4.68 -5.31
C SER A 64 -9.74 -3.22 -5.44
N ILE A 65 -9.41 -2.39 -4.44
CA ILE A 65 -9.68 -0.95 -4.46
C ILE A 65 -8.36 -0.19 -4.45
N ARG A 66 -8.26 0.84 -5.29
CA ARG A 66 -7.13 1.79 -5.31
C ARG A 66 -7.63 3.22 -5.34
N ASP A 67 -6.91 4.11 -4.68
CA ASP A 67 -7.02 5.54 -4.94
C ASP A 67 -6.58 5.87 -6.37
N VAL A 68 -7.47 6.54 -7.11
CA VAL A 68 -7.18 6.95 -8.48
C VAL A 68 -6.28 8.19 -8.44
N LEU A 69 -5.22 8.19 -9.26
CA LEU A 69 -4.40 9.38 -9.44
C LEU A 69 -5.27 10.53 -9.93
N ARG A 70 -5.11 11.71 -9.32
CA ARG A 70 -5.81 12.91 -9.76
C ARG A 70 -5.45 13.18 -11.22
N VAL A 71 -6.46 13.43 -12.06
CA VAL A 71 -6.28 13.75 -13.49
C VAL A 71 -5.36 14.96 -13.73
N THR A 72 -5.20 15.83 -12.73
CA THR A 72 -4.31 17.00 -12.76
C THR A 72 -2.86 16.69 -12.42
N ALA A 73 -2.54 15.52 -11.87
CA ALA A 73 -1.18 15.18 -11.42
C ALA A 73 -0.15 15.19 -12.57
N PRO A 74 -0.42 14.60 -13.76
CA PRO A 74 0.54 14.67 -14.88
C PRO A 74 0.80 16.10 -15.35
N ILE A 75 -0.23 16.95 -15.33
CA ILE A 75 -0.13 18.36 -15.73
C ILE A 75 0.79 19.11 -14.76
N LEU A 76 0.62 18.87 -13.45
CA LEU A 76 1.45 19.48 -12.41
C LEU A 76 2.92 19.07 -12.54
N ILE A 77 3.21 17.76 -12.61
CA ILE A 77 4.58 17.26 -12.69
C ILE A 77 5.28 17.80 -13.93
N ASN A 78 4.65 17.72 -15.11
CA ASN A 78 5.20 18.28 -16.33
C ASN A 78 5.44 19.80 -16.22
N GLY A 79 4.52 20.54 -15.60
CA GLY A 79 4.66 21.98 -15.36
C GLY A 79 5.83 22.36 -14.45
N LEU A 80 6.15 21.50 -13.47
CA LEU A 80 7.32 21.65 -12.59
C LEU A 80 8.62 21.32 -13.33
N LYS A 81 8.65 20.19 -14.06
CA LYS A 81 9.84 19.78 -14.83
C LYS A 81 10.23 20.79 -15.91
N LYS A 82 9.24 21.36 -16.62
CA LYS A 82 9.48 22.44 -17.60
C LYS A 82 10.09 23.70 -17.00
N ARG A 83 9.95 23.90 -15.69
CA ARG A 83 10.57 25.02 -14.95
C ARG A 83 11.93 24.66 -14.34
N GLY A 84 12.42 23.45 -14.59
CA GLY A 84 13.71 22.97 -14.09
C GLY A 84 13.67 22.44 -12.65
N TYR A 85 12.49 22.18 -12.09
CA TYR A 85 12.39 21.57 -10.76
C TYR A 85 12.56 20.05 -10.84
N GLU A 86 13.39 19.52 -9.94
CA GLU A 86 13.42 18.09 -9.63
C GLU A 86 12.18 17.73 -8.79
N THR A 87 11.54 16.62 -9.14
CA THR A 87 10.32 16.13 -8.50
C THR A 87 10.60 14.84 -7.73
N ILE A 88 10.14 14.81 -6.48
CA ILE A 88 10.37 13.70 -5.56
C ILE A 88 9.04 13.28 -4.92
N LEU A 89 8.71 11.99 -5.00
CA LEU A 89 7.57 11.38 -4.32
C LEU A 89 8.02 10.75 -3.00
N ILE A 90 7.38 11.10 -1.89
CA ILE A 90 7.61 10.48 -0.58
C ILE A 90 6.26 9.99 -0.03
N SER A 91 6.09 8.68 0.11
CA SER A 91 4.86 8.06 0.64
C SER A 91 5.14 7.06 1.76
N GLY A 92 4.08 6.75 2.52
CA GLY A 92 4.08 5.63 3.45
C GLY A 92 3.70 4.30 2.78
N ASP A 93 3.22 4.34 1.54
CA ASP A 93 2.89 3.15 0.76
C ASP A 93 4.13 2.32 0.46
N ASN A 94 3.93 1.06 0.08
CA ASN A 94 5.01 0.17 -0.33
C ASN A 94 5.88 0.78 -1.45
N GLN A 95 7.19 0.53 -1.42
CA GLN A 95 8.14 1.05 -2.40
C GLN A 95 7.77 0.69 -3.85
N LYS A 96 7.22 -0.51 -4.10
CA LYS A 96 6.77 -0.92 -5.45
C LYS A 96 5.66 -0.02 -6.00
N VAL A 97 4.75 0.40 -5.14
CA VAL A 97 3.63 1.30 -5.48
C VAL A 97 4.16 2.68 -5.82
N CYS A 98 5.05 3.20 -4.98
CA CYS A 98 5.71 4.48 -5.21
C CYS A 98 6.48 4.49 -6.52
N ASN A 99 7.22 3.41 -6.83
CA ASN A 99 7.94 3.27 -8.09
C ASN A 99 6.98 3.26 -9.30
N SER A 100 5.86 2.53 -9.20
CA SER A 100 4.86 2.47 -10.27
C SER A 100 4.22 3.84 -10.52
N ILE A 101 3.85 4.56 -9.47
CA ILE A 101 3.32 5.92 -9.58
C ILE A 101 4.37 6.88 -10.13
N GLY A 102 5.61 6.80 -9.65
CA GLY A 102 6.72 7.64 -10.10
C GLY A 102 6.99 7.47 -11.60
N ALA A 103 7.03 6.22 -12.08
CA ALA A 103 7.18 5.93 -13.50
C ALA A 103 5.98 6.43 -14.33
N CYS A 104 4.75 6.29 -13.82
CA CYS A 104 3.54 6.73 -14.52
C CYS A 104 3.47 8.26 -14.68
N LEU A 105 3.96 9.00 -13.70
CA LEU A 105 3.91 10.47 -13.67
C LEU A 105 5.22 11.14 -14.13
N ASP A 106 6.24 10.36 -14.48
CA ASP A 106 7.59 10.85 -14.80
C ASP A 106 8.21 11.67 -13.63
N ILE A 107 8.13 11.14 -12.41
CA ILE A 107 8.76 11.71 -11.21
C ILE A 107 10.20 11.22 -11.11
N ASP A 108 11.14 12.11 -10.77
CA ASP A 108 12.57 11.84 -10.83
C ASP A 108 13.03 10.85 -9.73
N LYS A 109 12.47 10.93 -8.53
CA LYS A 109 12.75 10.01 -7.42
C LYS A 109 11.48 9.62 -6.66
N ALA A 110 11.38 8.37 -6.23
CA ALA A 110 10.26 7.88 -5.45
C ALA A 110 10.73 7.08 -4.22
N TYR A 111 10.23 7.45 -3.06
CA TYR A 111 10.54 6.85 -1.76
C TYR A 111 9.24 6.36 -1.11
N GLY A 112 9.14 5.05 -0.92
CA GLY A 112 8.04 4.41 -0.18
C GLY A 112 8.47 3.98 1.22
N GLU A 113 7.53 3.40 1.96
CA GLU A 113 7.75 2.82 3.30
C GLU A 113 8.27 3.83 4.33
N HIS A 114 8.07 5.13 4.09
CA HIS A 114 8.50 6.17 5.04
C HIS A 114 7.42 6.44 6.09
N LEU A 115 7.78 6.23 7.36
CA LEU A 115 7.02 6.70 8.52
C LEU A 115 7.02 8.23 8.61
N PRO A 116 6.07 8.85 9.32
CA PRO A 116 5.97 10.32 9.43
C PRO A 116 7.29 11.02 9.78
N ASP A 117 8.04 10.50 10.74
CA ASP A 117 9.34 11.05 11.14
C ASP A 117 10.40 10.92 10.05
N GLN A 118 10.40 9.81 9.32
CA GLN A 118 11.32 9.58 8.21
C GLN A 118 11.02 10.53 7.05
N LYS A 119 9.75 10.81 6.75
CA LYS A 119 9.37 11.82 5.74
C LYS A 119 9.95 13.20 6.10
N LEU A 120 9.87 13.58 7.37
CA LEU A 120 10.43 14.84 7.87
C LEU A 120 11.96 14.88 7.76
N GLN A 121 12.63 13.77 8.09
CA GLN A 121 14.09 13.68 7.94
C GLN A 121 14.51 13.76 6.47
N GLU A 122 13.80 13.08 5.57
CA GLU A 122 14.10 13.12 4.14
C GLU A 122 13.98 14.55 3.59
N ILE A 123 12.93 15.28 3.96
CA ILE A 123 12.78 16.70 3.60
C ILE A 123 13.95 17.54 4.14
N LYS A 124 14.42 17.29 5.37
CA LYS A 124 15.57 18.01 5.94
C LYS A 124 16.86 17.70 5.19
N ASN A 125 17.11 16.43 4.87
CA ASN A 125 18.28 15.99 4.11
C ASN A 125 18.29 16.62 2.72
N LEU A 126 17.15 16.64 2.04
CA LEU A 126 17.01 17.29 0.74
C LEU A 126 17.34 18.78 0.83
N LYS A 127 16.82 19.49 1.83
CA LYS A 127 17.12 20.92 2.04
C LYS A 127 18.61 21.20 2.27
N GLN A 128 19.33 20.34 2.98
CA GLN A 128 20.76 20.52 3.21
C GLN A 128 21.61 20.30 1.96
N ASN A 129 21.14 19.46 1.04
CA ASN A 129 21.83 19.16 -0.21
C ASN A 129 21.53 20.14 -1.35
N ILE A 130 20.59 21.08 -1.16
CA ILE A 130 20.40 22.20 -2.08
C ILE A 130 21.62 23.12 -1.92
N LYS A 131 22.57 23.00 -2.84
CA LYS A 131 23.63 24.00 -3.00
C LYS A 131 22.99 25.27 -3.58
N GLU A 132 23.20 26.40 -2.93
CA GLU A 132 22.87 27.74 -3.45
C GLU A 132 23.60 28.03 -4.77
#